data_AF-A0A7D7M018-F1
#
_entry.id   AF-A0A7D7M018-F1
#
_cell.length_a   1.000
_cell.length_b   1.000
_cell.length_c   1.000
_cell.angle_alpha   90.00
_cell.angle_beta   90.00
_cell.angle_gamma   90.00
#
_symmetry.space_group_name_H-M   'P 1'
#
loop_
_entity.id
_entity.type
_entity.pdbx_description
1 polymer ?
#
loop_
_entity_poly.entity_id
_entity_poly.type
_entity_poly.pdbx_seq_one_letter_code
_entity_poly.pdbx_strand_id
1 'polypeptide(L)'
;MLALPEIAELRRRRRTVTLGLGLATVGLFAAFIIGFAYFPETLGATLIGGIPLSLWVVLVEFVGTWVLVFIYFRLSRGYLQPAADAASTAVTSAIAASERAVLSKEHSA
;
A
#
# COMPACT_ATOMS: atom_id res chain seq x y z
N MET A 1 7.47 -5.50 -26.36
CA MET A 1 6.75 -4.21 -26.25
C MET A 1 5.39 -4.51 -25.63
N LEU A 2 5.15 -4.08 -24.39
CA LEU A 2 3.86 -4.31 -23.72
C LEU A 2 2.79 -3.41 -24.35
N ALA A 3 1.66 -3.98 -24.72
CA ALA A 3 0.60 -3.26 -25.42
C ALA A 3 -0.03 -2.20 -24.50
N LEU A 4 -0.22 -1.00 -25.04
CA LEU A 4 -0.84 0.17 -24.40
C LEU A 4 -2.10 -0.08 -23.52
N PRO A 5 -2.98 -1.07 -23.80
CA PRO A 5 -4.14 -1.37 -22.96
C PRO A 5 -3.78 -1.93 -21.58
N GLU A 6 -2.74 -2.76 -21.49
CA GLU A 6 -2.33 -3.46 -20.27
C GLU A 6 -1.77 -2.47 -19.23
N ILE A 7 -1.06 -1.44 -19.70
CA ILE A 7 -0.51 -0.35 -18.88
C ILE A 7 -1.63 0.59 -18.38
N ALA A 8 -2.69 0.77 -19.17
CA ALA A 8 -3.83 1.62 -18.81
C ALA A 8 -4.72 0.98 -17.73
N GLU A 9 -4.96 -0.33 -17.79
CA GLU A 9 -5.67 -1.04 -16.72
C GLU A 9 -4.88 -1.07 -15.41
N LEU A 10 -3.56 -1.24 -15.47
CA LEU A 10 -2.70 -1.16 -14.30
C LEU A 10 -2.74 0.24 -13.65
N ARG A 11 -2.73 1.31 -14.45
CA ARG A 11 -2.80 2.69 -13.95
C ARG A 11 -4.15 3.04 -13.34
N ARG A 12 -5.25 2.60 -13.95
CA ARG A 12 -6.62 2.87 -13.46
C ARG A 12 -6.88 2.17 -12.13
N ARG A 13 -6.43 0.92 -11.98
CA ARG A 13 -6.60 0.11 -10.76
C ARG A 13 -5.72 0.61 -9.61
N ARG A 14 -4.49 1.06 -9.87
CA ARG A 14 -3.63 1.69 -8.86
C ARG A 14 -4.24 2.95 -8.28
N ARG A 15 -4.88 3.77 -9.12
CA ARG A 15 -5.59 4.98 -8.69
C ARG A 15 -6.79 4.66 -7.80
N THR A 16 -7.54 3.60 -8.09
CA THR A 16 -8.68 3.17 -7.24
C THR A 16 -8.22 2.71 -5.86
N VAL A 17 -7.12 1.95 -5.75
CA VAL A 17 -6.61 1.48 -4.46
C VAL A 17 -6.13 2.65 -3.60
N THR A 18 -5.32 3.55 -4.15
CA THR A 18 -4.82 4.71 -3.40
C THR A 18 -5.95 5.69 -3.03
N LEU A 19 -6.89 5.94 -3.93
CA LEU A 19 -8.05 6.79 -3.63
C LEU A 19 -8.96 6.16 -2.58
N GLY A 20 -9.23 4.85 -2.67
CA GLY A 20 -10.04 4.13 -1.70
C GLY A 20 -9.41 4.12 -0.30
N LEU A 21 -8.10 3.86 -0.23
CA LEU A 21 -7.38 3.88 1.03
C LEU A 21 -7.32 5.30 1.62
N GLY A 22 -7.08 6.31 0.78
CA GLY A 22 -7.12 7.71 1.20
C GLY A 22 -8.49 8.12 1.73
N LEU A 23 -9.57 7.74 1.05
CA LEU A 23 -10.93 7.99 1.52
C LEU A 23 -11.19 7.29 2.86
N ALA A 24 -10.73 6.04 3.02
CA ALA A 24 -10.87 5.30 4.26
C ALA A 24 -10.11 5.99 5.41
N THR A 25 -8.88 6.46 5.17
CA THR A 25 -8.11 7.24 6.14
C THR A 25 -8.83 8.52 6.54
N VAL A 26 -9.33 9.29 5.56
CA VAL A 26 -10.10 10.52 5.83
C VAL A 26 -11.36 10.20 6.61
N GLY A 27 -12.06 9.10 6.27
CA GLY A 27 -13.27 8.66 6.97
C GLY A 27 -13.01 8.29 8.43
N LEU A 28 -11.96 7.52 8.71
CA LEU A 28 -11.55 7.18 10.08
C LEU A 28 -11.22 8.45 10.88
N PHE A 29 -10.38 9.32 10.32
CA PHE A 29 -9.98 10.55 10.99
C PHE A 29 -11.16 11.50 11.24
N ALA A 30 -12.07 11.63 10.27
CA ALA A 30 -13.29 12.42 10.43
C ALA A 30 -14.21 11.83 11.51
N ALA A 31 -14.38 10.50 11.54
CA ALA A 31 -15.15 9.83 12.58
C ALA A 31 -14.55 10.05 13.98
N PHE A 32 -13.22 10.01 14.09
CA PHE A 32 -12.50 10.34 15.32
C PHE A 32 -12.79 11.77 15.79
N ILE A 33 -12.68 12.76 14.89
CA ILE A 33 -12.99 14.16 15.21
C ILE A 33 -14.45 14.31 15.64
N ILE A 34 -15.39 13.73 14.90
CA ILE A 34 -16.82 13.82 15.21
C ILE A 34 -17.11 13.20 16.59
N GLY A 35 -16.51 12.05 16.89
CA GLY A 35 -16.63 11.43 18.20
C GLY A 35 -16.19 12.35 19.33
N PHE A 36 -14.99 12.93 19.23
CA PHE A 36 -14.44 13.81 20.26
C PHE A 36 -15.12 15.17 20.35
N ALA A 37 -15.57 15.72 19.22
CA ALA A 37 -16.22 17.04 19.19
C ALA A 37 -17.65 17.00 19.73
N TYR A 38 -18.42 15.95 19.44
CA TYR A 38 -19.84 15.87 19.78
C TYR A 38 -20.14 15.00 21.00
N PHE A 39 -19.26 14.06 21.36
CA PHE A 39 -19.46 13.15 22.49
C PHE A 39 -18.32 13.18 23.53
N PRO A 40 -17.79 14.36 23.92
CA PRO A 40 -16.64 14.44 24.83
C PRO A 40 -16.97 13.86 26.23
N GLU A 41 -18.18 14.13 26.73
CA GLU A 41 -18.62 13.65 28.05
C GLU A 41 -18.75 12.13 28.06
N THR A 42 -19.36 11.53 27.03
CA THR A 42 -19.50 10.08 26.92
C THR A 42 -18.15 9.39 26.84
N LEU A 43 -17.21 9.95 26.05
CA LEU A 43 -15.87 9.39 25.89
C LEU A 43 -15.03 9.46 27.17
N GLY A 44 -15.22 10.51 27.99
CA GLY A 44 -14.51 10.68 29.25
C GLY A 44 -15.13 9.93 30.43
N ALA A 45 -16.47 9.94 30.54
CA ALA A 45 -17.18 9.38 31.69
C ALA A 45 -17.45 7.88 31.57
N THR A 46 -17.51 7.34 30.35
CA THR A 46 -17.75 5.90 30.15
C THR A 46 -16.45 5.14 30.37
N LEU A 47 -16.47 4.22 31.32
CA LEU A 47 -15.34 3.34 31.62
C LEU A 47 -15.64 1.93 31.09
N ILE A 48 -14.73 1.39 30.28
CA ILE A 48 -14.74 -0.01 29.86
C ILE A 48 -13.56 -0.69 30.54
N GLY A 49 -13.84 -1.61 31.47
CA GLY A 49 -12.81 -2.29 32.26
C GLY A 49 -12.01 -1.33 33.16
N GLY A 50 -12.61 -0.22 33.59
CA GLY A 50 -11.95 0.82 34.38
C GLY A 50 -11.12 1.82 33.56
N ILE A 51 -11.08 1.68 32.23
CA ILE A 51 -10.34 2.57 31.33
C ILE A 51 -11.36 3.46 30.58
N PRO A 52 -11.13 4.79 30.50
CA PRO A 52 -11.96 5.70 29.71
C PRO A 52 -12.14 5.24 28.26
N LEU A 53 -13.36 5.35 27.75
CA LEU A 53 -13.72 5.01 26.38
C LEU A 53 -12.88 5.80 25.36
N SER A 54 -12.50 7.04 25.67
CA SER A 54 -11.60 7.85 24.85
C SER A 54 -10.28 7.12 24.51
N LEU A 55 -9.69 6.41 25.47
CA LEU A 55 -8.45 5.66 25.25
C LEU A 55 -8.67 4.44 24.36
N TRP A 56 -9.80 3.76 24.51
CA TRP A 56 -10.19 2.67 23.62
C TRP A 56 -10.40 3.16 22.19
N VAL A 57 -11.04 4.32 22.01
CA VAL A 57 -11.25 4.93 20.69
C VAL A 57 -9.91 5.29 20.03
N VAL A 58 -8.99 5.93 20.76
CA VAL A 58 -7.65 6.23 20.24
C VAL A 58 -6.88 4.94 19.89
N LEU A 59 -7.02 3.89 20.71
CA LEU A 59 -6.39 2.60 20.43
C LEU A 59 -6.96 1.95 19.16
N VAL A 60 -8.27 2.00 18.98
CA VAL A 60 -8.94 1.51 17.75
C VAL A 60 -8.50 2.32 16.54
N GLU A 61 -8.37 3.64 16.65
CA GLU A 61 -7.84 4.49 15.58
C GLU A 61 -6.42 4.05 15.20
N PHE A 62 -5.56 3.84 16.21
CA PHE A 62 -4.20 3.35 16.00
C PHE A 62 -4.18 1.99 15.31
N VAL A 63 -4.94 1.01 15.80
CA VAL A 63 -5.08 -0.31 15.15
C VAL A 63 -5.65 -0.18 13.74
N GLY A 64 -6.61 0.73 13.53
CA GLY A 64 -7.20 1.05 12.23
C GLY A 64 -6.15 1.50 11.21
N THR A 65 -5.18 2.31 11.62
CA THR A 65 -4.05 2.69 10.75
C THR A 65 -3.20 1.49 10.33
N TRP A 66 -2.90 0.58 11.25
CA TRP A 66 -2.17 -0.65 10.94
C TRP A 66 -2.97 -1.57 10.01
N VAL A 67 -4.29 -1.67 10.21
CA VAL A 67 -5.18 -2.41 9.32
C VAL A 67 -5.16 -1.80 7.92
N LEU A 68 -5.23 -0.47 7.78
CA LEU A 68 -5.10 0.20 6.49
C LEU A 68 -3.76 -0.07 5.81
N VAL A 69 -2.65 0.00 6.56
CA VAL A 69 -1.31 -0.33 6.07
C VAL A 69 -1.23 -1.80 5.65
N PHE A 70 -1.81 -2.71 6.43
CA PHE A 70 -1.87 -4.13 6.09
C PHE A 70 -2.70 -4.38 4.83
N ILE A 71 -3.87 -3.75 4.70
CA ILE A 71 -4.72 -3.82 3.51
C ILE A 71 -3.95 -3.30 2.30
N TYR A 72 -3.26 -2.16 2.44
CA TYR A 72 -2.38 -1.63 1.40
C TYR A 72 -1.33 -2.66 0.99
N PHE A 73 -0.57 -3.22 1.94
CA PHE A 73 0.43 -4.23 1.63
C PHE A 73 -0.18 -5.52 1.05
N ARG A 74 -1.33 -5.97 1.53
CA ARG A 74 -2.06 -7.17 1.06
C ARG A 74 -2.51 -6.99 -0.39
N LEU A 75 -3.08 -5.83 -0.71
CA LEU A 75 -3.50 -5.48 -2.07
C LEU A 75 -2.27 -5.23 -2.95
N SER A 76 -1.25 -4.53 -2.46
CA SER A 76 -0.02 -4.27 -3.22
C SER A 76 0.80 -5.53 -3.48
N ARG A 77 0.90 -6.47 -2.54
CA ARG A 77 1.63 -7.75 -2.72
C ARG A 77 1.00 -8.63 -3.78
N GLY A 78 -0.33 -8.59 -3.95
CA GLY A 78 -1.00 -9.25 -5.07
C GLY A 78 -0.62 -8.70 -6.46
N TYR A 79 0.08 -7.56 -6.54
CA TYR A 79 0.37 -6.84 -7.79
C TYR A 79 1.83 -6.38 -7.96
N LEU A 80 2.67 -6.36 -6.91
CA LEU A 80 4.09 -5.99 -7.00
C LEU A 80 4.98 -7.14 -7.45
N GLN A 81 4.62 -8.39 -7.18
CA GLN A 81 5.40 -9.56 -7.62
C GLN A 81 5.59 -9.61 -9.15
N PRO A 82 4.57 -9.41 -10.00
CA PRO A 82 4.77 -9.44 -11.46
C PRO A 82 5.69 -8.31 -11.97
N ALA A 83 5.60 -7.12 -11.37
CA ALA A 83 6.42 -5.96 -11.78
C ALA A 83 7.88 -6.08 -11.27
N ALA A 84 8.06 -6.63 -10.07
CA ALA A 84 9.39 -6.93 -9.52
C ALA A 84 10.06 -8.10 -10.25
N ASP A 85 9.29 -9.13 -10.61
CA ASP A 85 9.78 -10.27 -11.40
C ASP A 85 10.09 -9.87 -12.85
N ALA A 86 9.32 -8.95 -13.45
CA ALA A 86 9.63 -8.40 -14.77
C ALA A 86 10.92 -7.55 -14.75
N ALA A 87 11.13 -6.77 -13.69
CA ALA A 87 12.34 -5.95 -13.52
C ALA A 87 13.59 -6.82 -13.26
N SER A 88 13.49 -7.84 -12.42
CA SER A 88 14.60 -8.77 -12.17
C SER A 88 14.96 -9.55 -13.43
N THR A 89 13.97 -10.06 -14.16
CA THR A 89 14.19 -10.77 -15.44
C THR A 89 14.85 -9.87 -16.49
N ALA A 90 14.43 -8.60 -16.58
CA ALA A 90 15.04 -7.63 -17.50
C ALA A 90 16.52 -7.37 -17.17
N VAL A 91 16.85 -7.17 -15.89
CA VAL A 91 18.25 -6.96 -15.44
C VAL A 91 19.10 -8.20 -15.71
N THR A 92 18.63 -9.39 -15.36
CA THR A 92 19.37 -10.64 -15.61
C THR A 92 19.60 -10.87 -17.11
N SER A 93 18.61 -10.59 -17.96
CA SER A 93 18.75 -10.72 -19.41
C SER A 93 19.75 -9.72 -20.02
N ALA A 94 19.79 -8.49 -19.50
CA ALA A 94 20.72 -7.45 -19.94
C ALA A 94 22.17 -7.80 -19.57
N ILE A 95 22.39 -8.35 -18.37
CA ILE A 95 23.70 -8.84 -17.93
C ILE A 95 24.18 -9.98 -18.84
N ALA A 96 23.33 -10.97 -19.11
CA ALA A 96 23.66 -12.09 -19.99
C ALA A 96 23.88 -11.70 -21.47
N ALA A 97 23.22 -10.63 -21.93
CA ALA A 97 23.46 -10.07 -23.27
C ALA A 97 24.81 -9.31 -23.33
N SER A 98 25.14 -8.57 -22.28
CA SER A 98 26.43 -7.89 -22.14
C SER A 98 27.60 -8.88 -22.13
N GLU A 99 27.48 -9.96 -21.36
CA GLU A 99 28.52 -11.00 -21.25
C GLU A 99 28.79 -11.70 -22.58
N ARG A 100 27.73 -12.03 -23.35
CA ARG A 100 27.87 -12.59 -24.70
C ARG A 100 28.52 -11.63 -25.70
N ALA A 101 28.23 -10.33 -25.60
CA ALA A 101 28.83 -9.32 -26.46
C ALA A 101 30.33 -9.13 -26.18
N VAL A 102 30.76 -9.28 -24.92
CA VAL A 102 32.18 -9.25 -24.54
C VAL A 102 32.93 -10.47 -25.08
N LEU A 103 32.41 -11.68 -24.84
CA LEU A 103 33.02 -12.93 -25.32
C LEU A 103 33.12 -12.98 -26.86
N SER A 104 32.13 -12.45 -27.57
CA SER A 104 32.15 -12.35 -29.03
C SER A 104 33.25 -11.41 -29.55
N LYS A 105 33.59 -10.36 -28.81
CA LYS A 105 34.68 -9.44 -29.17
C LYS A 105 36.05 -10.09 -28.96
N GLU A 106 36.22 -10.87 -27.90
CA GLU A 106 37.49 -11.57 -27.62
C GLU A 106 37.77 -12.70 -28.61
N HIS A 107 36.75 -13.38 -29.13
CA HIS A 107 36.93 -14.44 -30.13
C HIS A 107 37.18 -13.94 -31.56
N SER A 108 37.02 -12.63 -31.80
CA SER A 108 37.22 -12.00 -33.12
C SER A 108 38.49 -11.15 -33.19
N ALA A 109 39.33 -11.17 -32.14
CA ALA A 109 40.64 -10.52 -32.06
C ALA A 109 41.75 -11.57 -32.15
#